data_AF-A0A172Z9R5-F1
#
_entry.id   AF-A0A172Z9R5-F1
#
_cell.length_a   1.000
_cell.length_b   1.000
_cell.length_c   1.000
_cell.angle_alpha   90.00
_cell.angle_beta   90.00
_cell.angle_gamma   90.00
#
_symmetry.space_group_name_H-M   'P 1'
#
loop_
_entity.id
_entity.type
_entity.pdbx_description
1 polymer ?
#
loop_
_entity_poly.entity_id
_entity_poly.type
_entity_poly.pdbx_seq_one_letter_code
_entity_poly.pdbx_strand_id
1 'polypeptide(L)' 'MISFKSLQTHLEHNFTRNQGSTDTAALDAEDTASPEDFRAFADAAQKMATTTSVMNEGLRAEHGITKSIIDGIQ' A
#
# COMPACT_ATOMS: atom_id res chain seq x y z
N MET A 1 -15.34 9.94 12.97
CA MET A 1 -15.36 10.01 11.49
C MET A 1 -13.92 9.94 11.03
N ILE A 2 -13.53 8.88 10.30
CA ILE A 2 -12.18 8.79 9.72
C ILE A 2 -12.14 9.81 8.57
N SER A 3 -11.19 10.75 8.64
CA SER A 3 -10.99 11.71 7.55
C SER A 3 -10.18 11.07 6.44
N PHE A 4 -10.39 11.50 5.19
CA PHE A 4 -9.59 11.02 4.05
C PHE A 4 -8.08 11.15 4.33
N LYS A 5 -7.65 12.27 4.90
CA LYS A 5 -6.26 12.48 5.30
C LYS A 5 -5.76 11.46 6.32
N SER A 6 -6.58 11.09 7.32
CA SER A 6 -6.21 10.04 8.28
C SER A 6 -6.14 8.64 7.66
N LEU A 7 -6.92 8.38 6.61
CA LEU A 7 -6.87 7.14 5.83
C LEU A 7 -5.63 7.11 4.93
N GLN A 8 -5.33 8.22 4.25
CA GLN A 8 -4.11 8.40 3.46
C GLN A 8 -2.86 8.21 4.32
N THR A 9 -2.76 8.87 5.48
CA THR A 9 -1.61 8.71 6.38
C THR A 9 -1.46 7.27 6.87
N HIS A 10 -2.55 6.57 7.16
CA HIS A 10 -2.49 5.14 7.49
C HIS A 10 -2.01 4.29 6.32
N LEU A 11 -2.48 4.56 5.10
CA LEU A 11 -2.06 3.83 3.91
C LEU A 11 -0.58 4.08 3.59
N GLU A 12 -0.11 5.33 3.69
CA GLU A 12 1.30 5.70 3.51
C GLU A 12 2.21 5.02 4.54
N HIS A 13 1.79 5.01 5.81
CA HIS A 13 2.52 4.33 6.88
C HIS A 13 2.60 2.81 6.64
N ASN A 14 1.48 2.19 6.27
CA ASN A 14 1.44 0.76 5.95
C ASN A 14 2.25 0.44 4.69
N PHE A 15 2.23 1.30 3.67
CA PHE A 15 3.03 1.16 2.46
C PHE A 15 4.52 1.19 2.80
N THR A 16 4.97 2.20 3.54
CA THR A 16 6.38 2.35 3.95
C THR A 16 6.85 1.15 4.76
N ARG A 17 6.00 0.69 5.70
CA ARG A 17 6.29 -0.51 6.51
C ARG A 17 6.39 -1.77 5.64
N ASN A 18 5.42 -1.99 4.76
CA ASN A 18 5.38 -3.17 3.90
C ASN A 18 6.52 -3.17 2.88
N GLN A 19 6.92 -2.00 2.37
CA GLN A 19 8.11 -1.84 1.54
C GLN A 19 9.36 -2.31 2.29
N GLY A 20 9.62 -1.77 3.49
CA GLY A 20 10.77 -2.18 4.29
C GLY A 20 10.77 -3.67 4.64
N SER A 21 9.61 -4.25 4.95
CA SER A 21 9.47 -5.69 5.19
C SER A 21 9.71 -6.54 3.93
N THR A 22 9.29 -6.06 2.75
CA THR A 22 9.53 -6.76 1.48
C THR A 22 11.01 -6.71 1.11
N ASP A 23 11.67 -5.56 1.27
CA ASP A 23 13.11 -5.43 1.03
C ASP A 23 13.92 -6.31 1.99
N THR A 24 13.55 -6.35 3.27
CA THR A 24 14.23 -7.22 4.24
C THR A 24 14.04 -8.69 3.89
N ALA A 25 12.81 -9.12 3.59
CA ALA A 25 12.53 -10.50 3.19
C ALA A 25 13.21 -10.88 1.86
N ALA A 26 13.41 -9.92 0.95
CA ALA A 26 14.15 -10.15 -0.29
C ALA A 26 15.65 -10.39 -0.02
N LEU A 27 16.25 -9.59 0.86
CA LEU A 27 17.64 -9.75 1.29
C LEU A 27 17.86 -11.08 2.03
N ASP A 28 16.94 -11.43 2.93
CA ASP A 28 17.02 -12.68 3.69
C ASP A 28 16.90 -13.90 2.75
N ALA A 29 15.98 -13.85 1.77
CA ALA A 29 15.83 -14.91 0.78
C ALA A 29 17.03 -15.04 -0.17
N GLU A 30 17.73 -13.94 -0.45
CA GLU A 30 18.98 -13.95 -1.23
C GLU A 30 20.12 -14.62 -0.45
N ASP A 31 20.23 -14.36 0.85
CA ASP A 31 21.34 -14.85 1.68
C ASP A 31 21.19 -16.33 2.08
N THR A 32 19.96 -16.78 2.39
CA THR A 32 19.73 -18.14 2.88
C THR A 32 19.32 -19.13 1.79
N ALA A 33 18.72 -18.64 0.69
CA ALA A 33 18.03 -19.43 -0.33
C ALA A 33 17.03 -20.46 0.24
N SER A 34 16.49 -20.22 1.45
CA SER A 34 15.53 -21.13 2.09
C SER A 34 14.15 -21.04 1.43
N PRO A 35 13.46 -22.18 1.23
CA PRO A 35 12.05 -22.19 0.83
C PRO A 35 11.13 -21.41 1.78
N GLU A 36 11.48 -21.29 3.06
CA GLU A 36 10.72 -20.47 4.02
C GLU A 36 10.86 -18.97 3.74
N ASP A 37 12.07 -18.52 3.42
CA ASP A 37 12.35 -17.11 3.16
C ASP A 37 11.76 -16.67 1.81
N PHE A 38 11.77 -17.55 0.80
CA PHE A 38 11.02 -17.33 -0.43
C PHE A 38 9.51 -17.17 -0.20
N ARG A 39 8.93 -17.93 0.74
CA ARG A 39 7.51 -17.79 1.11
C ARG A 39 7.25 -16.48 1.86
N ALA A 40 8.15 -16.10 2.77
CA ALA A 40 8.06 -14.83 3.48
C ALA A 40 8.13 -13.64 2.52
N PHE A 41 9.04 -13.69 1.53
CA PHE A 41 9.11 -12.70 0.46
C PHE A 41 7.83 -12.67 -0.38
N ALA A 42 7.30 -13.83 -0.80
CA ALA A 42 6.07 -13.88 -1.59
C ALA A 42 4.86 -13.28 -0.85
N ASP A 43 4.73 -13.55 0.45
CA ASP A 43 3.67 -12.97 1.30
C ASP A 43 3.86 -11.45 1.47
N ALA A 44 5.09 -10.98 1.69
CA ALA A 44 5.40 -9.56 1.76
C ALA A 44 5.09 -8.84 0.45
N ALA A 45 5.48 -9.42 -0.70
CA ALA A 45 5.20 -8.89 -2.03
C ALA A 45 3.68 -8.81 -2.30
N GLN A 46 2.91 -9.82 -1.89
CA GLN A 46 1.44 -9.80 -2.01
C GLN A 46 0.81 -8.68 -1.17
N LYS A 47 1.30 -8.47 0.06
CA LYS A 47 0.87 -7.37 0.93
C LYS A 47 1.20 -6.00 0.31
N MET A 48 2.36 -5.86 -0.32
CA MET A 48 2.77 -4.64 -1.01
C MET A 48 1.87 -4.36 -2.23
N ALA A 49 1.58 -5.37 -3.04
CA ALA A 49 0.67 -5.26 -4.18
C ALA A 49 -0.74 -4.82 -3.75
N THR A 50 -1.26 -5.43 -2.68
CA THR A 50 -2.58 -5.07 -2.12
C THR A 50 -2.59 -3.63 -1.62
N THR A 51 -1.56 -3.23 -0.87
CA THR A 51 -1.45 -1.86 -0.34
C THR A 51 -1.41 -0.83 -1.46
N THR A 52 -0.65 -1.11 -2.52
CA THR A 52 -0.55 -0.26 -3.71
C THR A 52 -1.89 -0.12 -4.43
N SER A 53 -2.62 -1.22 -4.60
CA SER A 53 -3.95 -1.21 -5.20
C SER A 53 -4.93 -0.36 -4.40
N VAL A 54 -4.95 -0.50 -3.07
CA VAL A 54 -5.82 0.29 -2.19
C VAL A 54 -5.44 1.77 -2.20
N MET A 55 -4.15 2.10 -2.25
CA MET A 55 -3.68 3.48 -2.34
C MET A 55 -4.12 4.14 -3.65
N ASN A 56 -3.97 3.45 -4.78
CA ASN A 56 -4.43 3.95 -6.08
C ASN A 56 -5.95 4.17 -6.14
N GLU A 57 -6.73 3.25 -5.56
CA GLU A 57 -8.18 3.40 -5.51
C GLU A 57 -8.59 4.55 -4.57
N GLY A 58 -7.87 4.74 -3.47
CA GLY A 58 -8.05 5.89 -2.58
C GLY A 58 -7.84 7.23 -3.30
N LEU A 59 -6.78 7.35 -4.10
CA LEU A 59 -6.51 8.55 -4.91
C LEU A 59 -7.59 8.77 -5.98
N ARG A 60 -8.08 7.70 -6.61
CA ARG A 60 -9.21 7.80 -7.56
C ARG A 60 -10.49 8.27 -6.88
N ALA A 61 -10.79 7.75 -5.70
CA ALA A 61 -11.95 8.18 -4.92
C ALA A 61 -11.85 9.65 -4.51
N GLU A 62 -10.67 10.12 -4.07
CA GLU A 62 -10.42 11.53 -3.77
C GLU A 62 -10.69 12.43 -4.98
N HIS A 63 -10.13 12.05 -6.13
CA HIS A 63 -10.30 12.80 -7.36
C HIS A 63 -11.78 12.86 -7.78
N GLY A 64 -12.51 11.73 -7.68
CA GLY A 64 -13.94 11.66 -7.97
C GLY A 64 -14.79 12.52 -7.03
N ILE A 65 -14.49 12.52 -5.73
CA ILE A 65 -15.17 13.38 -4.74
C ILE A 65 -14.91 14.84 -5.05
N THR A 66 -13.65 15.22 -5.29
CA THR A 66 -13.26 16.60 -5.61
C THR A 66 -13.98 17.09 -6.86
N LYS A 67 -14.01 16.27 -7.92
CA LYS A 67 -14.74 16.61 -9.14
C LYS A 67 -16.24 16.78 -8.88
N SER A 68 -16.86 15.88 -8.13
CA SER A 68 -18.30 15.95 -7.80
C SER A 68 -18.66 17.20 -7.00
N ILE A 69 -17.75 17.66 -6.12
CA ILE A 69 -17.92 18.94 -5.39
C ILE A 69 -17.87 20.12 -6.37
N ILE A 70 -16.90 20.14 -7.28
CA ILE A 70 -16.77 21.21 -8.29
C ILE A 70 -18.01 21.25 -9.18
N ASP A 71 -18.43 20.09 -9.72
CA ASP A 71 -19.58 19.97 -10.60
C ASP A 71 -20.90 20.33 -9.89
N GLY A 72 -20.99 20.13 -8.57
CA GLY A 72 -22.16 20.52 -7.76
C GLY A 72 -22.17 21.99 -7.29
N ILE A 73 -21.06 22.72 -7.44
CA ILE A 73 -20.97 24.16 -7.16
C ILE A 73 -21.33 25.01 -8.40
N GLN A 74 -21.26 24.43 -9.60
CA GLN A 74 -21.66 25.05 -10.87
C GLN A 74 -23.18 25.05 -11.07
#